data_AF-A0AAV0BLN0-F1
#
_entry.id   AF-A0AAV0BLN0-F1
#
_cell.length_a   1.000
_cell.length_b   1.000
_cell.length_c   1.000
_cell.angle_alpha   90.00
_cell.angle_beta   90.00
_cell.angle_gamma   90.00
#
_symmetry.space_group_name_H-M   'P 1'
#
loop_
_entity.id
_entity.type
_entity.pdbx_description
1 polymer ?
#
loop_
_entity_poly.entity_id
_entity_poly.type
_entity_poly.pdbx_seq_one_letter_code
_entity_poly.pdbx_strand_id
1 'polypeptide(L)' 'MTPLMRIKGFAEHCLLLLSQILDSRFRYGKLQYLVERKGYLNTTDQTSWEPADNLDNAQEVVRDFHQLYWNKPKPGK' A
#
# COMPACT_ATOMS: atom_id res chain seq x y z
N MET A 1 13.01 -27.48 16.43
CA MET A 1 12.65 -27.28 15.02
C MET A 1 11.37 -26.47 15.01
N THR A 2 11.42 -25.31 14.38
CA THR A 2 10.77 -24.05 14.80
C THR A 2 9.26 -24.13 15.01
N PRO A 3 8.71 -23.46 16.04
CA PRO A 3 7.42 -22.81 15.91
C PRO A 3 7.65 -21.35 15.50
N LEU A 4 7.03 -21.03 14.36
CA LEU A 4 6.75 -19.71 13.82
C LEU A 4 6.50 -18.69 14.94
N MET A 5 7.40 -17.73 15.08
CA MET A 5 7.08 -16.44 15.67
C MET A 5 5.98 -15.83 14.79
N ARG A 6 4.73 -16.04 15.20
CA ARG A 6 3.58 -15.27 14.76
C ARG A 6 3.76 -13.88 15.35
N ILE A 7 4.53 -13.04 14.66
CA ILE A 7 4.68 -11.63 15.01
C ILE A 7 3.36 -10.95 14.66
N LYS A 8 2.38 -11.05 15.56
CA LYS A 8 1.36 -10.01 15.70
C LYS A 8 2.10 -8.76 16.20
N GLY A 9 2.58 -7.93 15.28
CA GLY A 9 3.35 -6.74 15.67
C GLY A 9 4.02 -5.96 14.53
N PHE A 10 3.79 -6.31 13.26
CA PHE A 10 4.31 -5.55 12.12
C PHE A 10 3.17 -4.99 11.24
N ALA A 11 2.00 -4.74 11.81
CA ALA A 11 0.90 -4.08 11.10
C ALA A 11 0.76 -2.60 11.46
N GLU A 12 1.25 -2.17 12.62
CA GLU A 12 1.11 -0.78 13.06
C GLU A 12 2.21 0.15 12.52
N HIS A 13 3.32 -0.40 11.99
CA HIS A 13 4.45 0.42 11.51
C HIS A 13 4.40 0.79 10.01
N CYS A 14 3.43 0.28 9.24
CA CYS A 14 3.35 0.56 7.80
C CYS A 14 2.60 1.85 7.44
N LEU A 15 1.72 2.35 8.30
CA LEU A 15 0.87 3.51 7.98
C LEU A 15 1.58 4.85 8.18
N LEU A 16 2.59 4.92 9.06
CA LEU A 16 3.26 6.18 9.38
C LEU A 16 4.28 6.65 8.33
N LEU A 17 4.56 5.82 7.31
CA LEU A 17 5.51 6.16 6.26
C LEU A 17 4.82 6.42 4.91
N LEU A 18 3.51 6.19 4.76
CA LEU A 18 2.83 6.33 3.47
C LEU A 18 2.69 7.83 3.10
N SER A 19 3.32 8.23 1.98
CA SER A 19 3.30 9.60 1.48
C SER A 19 2.14 9.80 0.51
N GLN A 20 2.06 8.95 -0.51
CA GLN A 20 1.05 9.01 -1.56
C GLN A 20 0.92 7.68 -2.30
N ILE A 21 -0.17 7.51 -3.04
CA ILE A 21 -0.33 6.44 -4.03
C ILE A 21 0.10 6.96 -5.40
N LEU A 22 0.98 6.20 -6.06
CA LEU A 22 1.54 6.53 -7.37
C LEU A 22 0.81 5.81 -8.51
N ASP A 23 0.37 4.58 -8.27
CA ASP A 23 -0.30 3.77 -9.29
C ASP A 23 -1.17 2.66 -8.70
N SER A 24 -1.98 2.03 -9.53
CA SER A 24 -2.72 0.81 -9.20
C SER A 24 -2.75 -0.18 -10.36
N ARG A 25 -2.77 -1.47 -10.04
CA ARG A 25 -2.80 -2.56 -11.02
C ARG A 25 -3.52 -3.78 -10.49
N PHE A 26 -3.98 -4.63 -11.40
CA PHE A 26 -4.29 -6.02 -11.09
C PHE A 26 -3.07 -6.90 -11.37
N ARG A 27 -2.64 -7.70 -10.38
CA ARG A 27 -1.61 -8.73 -10.55
C ARG A 27 -2.13 -10.04 -9.97
N TYR A 28 -2.18 -11.08 -10.79
CA TYR A 28 -2.75 -12.39 -10.41
C TYR A 28 -4.17 -12.29 -9.83
N GLY A 29 -5.02 -11.43 -10.42
CA GLY A 29 -6.40 -11.21 -9.98
C GLY A 29 -6.54 -10.38 -8.70
N LYS A 30 -5.44 -9.91 -8.10
CA LYS A 30 -5.45 -9.09 -6.89
C LYS A 30 -5.12 -7.64 -7.21
N LEU A 31 -5.89 -6.73 -6.60
CA LEU A 31 -5.63 -5.30 -6.69
C LEU A 31 -4.43 -4.93 -5.83
N GLN A 32 -3.51 -4.18 -6.43
CA GLN A 32 -2.31 -3.67 -5.77
C GLN A 32 -2.16 -2.18 -6.04
N TYR A 33 -1.63 -1.46 -5.07
CA TYR A 33 -1.28 -0.05 -5.16
C TYR A 33 0.24 0.13 -5.05
N LEU A 34 0.81 0.96 -5.92
CA LEU A 34 2.18 1.43 -5.77
C LEU A 34 2.15 2.59 -4.79
N VAL A 35 2.71 2.36 -3.60
CA VAL A 35 2.78 3.36 -2.53
C VAL A 35 4.16 3.97 -2.51
N GLU A 36 4.22 5.27 -2.31
CA GLU A 36 5.44 5.98 -1.94
C GLU A 36 5.55 6.08 -0.42
N ARG A 37 6.74 5.83 0.12
CA ARG A 37 7.04 5.90 1.54
C ARG A 37 8.00 7.05 1.82
N LYS A 38 7.71 7.86 2.84
CA LYS A 38 8.63 8.87 3.37
C LYS A 38 9.82 8.16 4.00
N GLY A 39 10.97 8.26 3.34
CA GLY A 39 12.20 7.63 3.80
C GLY A 39 12.79 8.32 5.03
N TYR A 40 13.23 7.52 6.00
CA TYR A 40 14.43 7.89 6.74
C TYR A 40 15.59 7.93 5.74
N LEU A 41 16.30 9.05 5.71
CA LEU A 41 17.54 9.35 4.99
C LEU A 41 18.07 8.23 4.06
N ASN A 42 17.95 8.48 2.74
CA ASN A 42 18.85 7.95 1.72
C ASN A 42 18.81 6.43 1.42
N THR A 43 17.61 5.84 1.34
CA THR A 43 17.44 4.50 0.74
C THR A 43 16.77 4.61 -0.63
N THR A 44 17.31 3.89 -1.62
CA THR A 44 16.90 3.93 -3.04
C THR A 44 15.48 3.40 -3.28
N ASP A 45 14.95 2.58 -2.38
CA ASP A 45 13.64 1.94 -2.52
C ASP A 45 12.57 2.64 -1.67
N GLN A 46 12.04 3.76 -2.19
CA GLN A 46 10.96 4.51 -1.53
C GLN A 46 9.57 4.09 -2.00
N THR A 47 9.46 3.14 -2.94
CA THR A 47 8.17 2.72 -3.49
C THR A 47 7.97 1.22 -3.39
N SER A 48 6.73 0.78 -3.14
CA SER A 48 6.41 -0.64 -3.08
C SER A 48 4.99 -0.95 -3.53
N TRP A 49 4.76 -2.18 -4.01
CA TRP A 49 3.43 -2.64 -4.40
C TRP A 49 2.76 -3.33 -3.22
N GLU A 50 1.75 -2.69 -2.65
CA GLU A 50 0.98 -3.20 -1.52
C GLU A 50 -0.38 -3.73 -2.01
N PRO A 51 -0.89 -4.84 -1.44
CA PRO A 51 -2.26 -5.27 -1.68
C PRO A 51 -3.26 -4.22 -1.16
N ALA A 52 -4.44 -4.15 -1.79
CA ALA A 52 -5.49 -3.22 -1.36
C ALA A 52 -5.86 -3.37 0.13
N ASP A 53 -5.86 -4.61 0.66
CA ASP A 53 -6.17 -4.90 2.06
C ASP A 53 -5.19 -4.23 3.05
N ASN A 54 -3.95 -3.93 2.62
CA ASN A 54 -2.98 -3.21 3.46
C ASN A 54 -3.31 -1.71 3.60
N LEU A 55 -4.20 -1.17 2.75
CA LEU A 55 -4.61 0.23 2.73
C LEU A 55 -6.01 0.44 3.33
N ASP A 56 -6.57 -0.56 4.01
CA ASP A 56 -7.87 -0.46 4.71
C ASP A 56 -7.93 0.69 5.72
N ASN A 57 -6.78 1.05 6.33
CA ASN A 57 -6.67 2.19 7.25
C ASN A 57 -6.28 3.52 6.57
N ALA A 58 -6.10 3.53 5.24
CA ALA A 58 -5.67 4.68 4.44
C ALA A 58 -6.64 4.98 3.28
N GLN A 59 -7.94 4.77 3.51
CA GLN A 59 -8.99 4.92 2.49
C GLN A 59 -9.10 6.34 1.92
N GLU A 60 -8.72 7.36 2.71
CA GLU A 60 -8.70 8.74 2.23
C GLU A 60 -7.69 8.94 1.09
N VAL A 61 -6.48 8.40 1.22
CA VAL A 61 -5.43 8.49 0.18
C VAL A 61 -5.82 7.71 -1.06
N VAL A 62 -6.47 6.55 -0.88
CA VAL A 62 -7.02 5.74 -1.98
C VAL A 62 -8.11 6.51 -2.73
N ARG A 63 -9.04 7.13 -2.00
CA ARG A 63 -10.12 7.93 -2.58
C ARG A 63 -9.56 9.09 -3.38
N ASP A 64 -8.64 9.86 -2.81
CA ASP A 64 -8.09 11.05 -3.43
C ASP A 64 -7.29 10.68 -4.69
N PHE A 65 -6.56 9.56 -4.67
CA PHE A 65 -5.94 8.99 -5.87
C PHE A 65 -6.97 8.68 -6.97
N HIS A 66 -8.08 8.01 -6.67
CA HIS A 66 -9.09 7.66 -7.69
C HIS A 66 -9.95 8.84 -8.15
N GLN A 67 -9.99 9.94 -7.40
CA GLN A 67 -10.58 11.19 -7.87
C GLN A 67 -9.73 11.81 -8.99
N LEU A 68 -8.40 11.79 -8.85
CA LEU A 68 -7.47 12.31 -9.84
C LEU A 68 -7.29 11.36 -11.03
N TYR A 69 -7.30 10.06 -10.76
CA TYR A 69 -7.01 9.00 -11.73
C TYR A 69 -8.19 8.03 -11.88
N TRP A 70 -9.33 8.55 -12.33
CA TRP A 70 -10.61 7.80 -12.39
C TRP A 70 -10.57 6.52 -13.24
N ASN A 71 -9.66 6.44 -14.20
CA ASN A 71 -9.49 5.33 -15.14
C ASN A 71 -8.57 4.22 -14.61
N LYS A 72 -7.96 4.41 -13.43
CA LYS A 72 -7.07 3.42 -12.83
C LYS A 72 -7.86 2.29 -12.14
N PRO A 73 -7.27 1.08 -12.04
CA PRO A 73 -7.87 -0.07 -11.34
C PRO A 73 -8.35 0.25 -9.92
N LYS A 74 -9.62 -0.03 -9.65
CA LYS A 74 -10.26 0.19 -8.34
C LYS A 74 -10.99 -1.08 -7.87
N PRO A 75 -11.27 -1.22 -6.56
CA PRO A 75 -12.07 -2.32 -6.07
C PRO A 75 -13.42 -2.36 -6.81
N GLY A 76 -13.89 -3.57 -7.11
CA GLY A 76 -15.25 -3.74 -7.62
C GLY A 76 -16.26 -3.15 -6.64
N LYS A 77 -17.33 -2.53 -7.16
CA LYS A 77 -18.48 -2.13 -6.35
C LYS A 77 -19.19 -3.35 -5.77
#